data_AF-A0A9K3HPC5-F1
#
_entry.id   AF-A0A9K3HPC5-F1
#
_cell.length_a   1.000
_cell.length_b   1.000
_cell.length_c   1.000
_cell.angle_alpha   90.00
_cell.angle_beta   90.00
_cell.angle_gamma   90.00
#
_symmetry.space_group_name_H-M   'P 1'
#
loop_
_entity.id
_entity.type
_entity.pdbx_description
1 polymer ?
#
loop_
_entity_poly.entity_id
_entity_poly.type
_entity_poly.pdbx_seq_one_letter_code
_entity_poly.pdbx_strand_id
1 'polypeptide(L)' 'MCASGLSAVTAPMAIIAGAAGVGVGSEINKLNDVVAMIAEVRSIADSLGLAVTTGSELENRGLRV' A
#
# COMPACT_ATOMS: atom_id res chain seq x y z
N MET A 1 -14.78 -3.60 8.31
CA MET A 1 -13.62 -2.73 8.05
C MET A 1 -12.82 -2.67 9.34
N CYS A 2 -11.51 -2.94 9.31
CA CYS A 2 -10.64 -2.91 10.49
C CYS A 2 -9.77 -1.65 10.43
N ALA A 3 -9.76 -0.81 11.47
CA ALA A 3 -9.01 0.45 11.46
C ALA A 3 -8.31 0.65 12.81
N SER A 4 -7.03 0.27 12.85
CA SER A 4 -6.10 0.52 13.96
C SER A 4 -4.68 0.31 13.43
N GLY A 5 -4.04 1.35 12.88
CA GLY A 5 -2.60 1.39 12.53
C GLY A 5 -2.01 0.06 12.03
N LEU A 6 -2.61 -0.54 11.00
CA LEU A 6 -2.18 -1.84 10.52
C LEU A 6 -0.85 -1.71 9.76
N SER A 7 0.15 -2.48 10.18
CA SER A 7 1.47 -2.53 9.53
C SER A 7 1.46 -3.44 8.29
N ALA A 8 2.56 -3.45 7.55
CA ALA A 8 2.73 -4.23 6.32
C ALA A 8 2.41 -5.73 6.46
N VAL A 9 2.57 -6.30 7.65
CA VAL A 9 2.26 -7.72 7.93
C VAL A 9 0.79 -7.93 8.32
N THR A 10 0.22 -7.03 9.09
CA THR A 10 -1.13 -7.19 9.65
C THR A 10 -2.20 -6.76 8.66
N ALA A 11 -1.89 -5.83 7.75
CA ALA A 11 -2.75 -5.43 6.65
C ALA A 11 -3.21 -6.61 5.77
N PRO A 12 -2.32 -7.43 5.17
CA PRO A 12 -2.71 -8.59 4.38
C PRO A 12 -3.41 -9.66 5.24
N MET A 13 -2.97 -9.88 6.49
CA MET A 13 -3.65 -10.82 7.39
C MET A 13 -5.12 -10.44 7.63
N ALA A 14 -5.43 -9.16 7.85
CA ALA A 14 -6.80 -8.71 8.05
C ALA A 14 -7.67 -8.85 6.80
N ILE A 15 -7.10 -8.62 5.60
CA ILE A 15 -7.80 -8.86 4.34
C ILE A 15 -8.11 -10.36 4.15
N ILE A 16 -7.12 -11.24 4.37
CA ILE A 16 -7.30 -12.71 4.30
C ILE A 16 -8.35 -13.18 5.32
N ALA A 17 -8.39 -12.56 6.50
CA ALA A 17 -9.40 -12.84 7.52
C ALA A 17 -10.83 -12.41 7.16
N GLY A 18 -11.06 -11.83 5.97
CA GLY A 18 -12.38 -11.45 5.48
C GLY A 18 -12.75 -9.98 5.70
N ALA A 19 -11.80 -9.11 6.01
CA ALA A 19 -12.07 -7.68 6.09
C ALA A 19 -12.31 -7.09 4.68
N ALA A 20 -13.40 -6.33 4.53
CA ALA A 20 -13.65 -5.55 3.30
C ALA A 20 -12.65 -4.38 3.08
N GLY A 21 -11.82 -4.06 4.07
CA GLY A 21 -10.84 -2.97 4.01
C GLY A 21 -10.13 -2.73 5.35
N VAL A 22 -8.93 -2.15 5.27
CA VAL A 22 -8.02 -1.91 6.40
C VAL A 22 -7.54 -0.45 6.47
N GLY A 23 -7.42 0.10 7.68
CA GLY A 23 -6.89 1.45 7.93
C GLY A 23 -5.46 1.44 8.48
N VAL A 24 -4.55 2.16 7.82
CA VAL A 24 -3.09 2.16 8.11
C VAL A 24 -2.54 3.50 8.62
N GLY A 25 -3.38 4.54 8.70
CA GLY A 25 -2.96 5.92 8.98
C GLY A 25 -2.24 6.14 10.31
N SER A 26 -2.64 5.42 11.37
CA SER A 26 -2.03 5.61 12.70
C SER A 26 -0.59 5.14 12.77
N GLU A 27 -0.17 4.19 11.93
CA GLU A 27 1.22 3.70 11.91
C GLU A 27 2.11 4.66 11.11
N ILE A 28 1.57 5.21 10.02
CA ILE A 28 2.22 6.21 9.19
C ILE A 28 2.40 7.53 9.96
N ASN A 29 1.39 7.95 10.72
CA ASN A 29 1.40 9.21 11.49
C ASN A 29 2.42 9.21 12.65
N LYS A 30 2.92 8.06 13.09
CA LYS A 30 3.97 7.97 14.13
C LYS A 30 5.37 8.25 13.56
N LEU A 31 5.53 8.19 12.24
CA LEU A 31 6.80 8.45 11.58
C LEU A 31 7.07 9.96 11.57
N ASN A 32 8.34 10.35 11.73
CA ASN A 32 8.73 11.76 11.82
C ASN A 32 9.28 12.32 10.49
N ASP A 33 9.33 11.50 9.44
CA ASP A 33 9.93 11.85 8.17
C ASP A 33 9.03 11.43 7.00
N VAL A 34 8.95 12.30 5.99
CA VAL A 34 8.08 12.10 4.82
C VAL A 34 8.54 10.93 3.96
N VAL A 35 9.85 10.72 3.81
CA VAL A 35 10.41 9.59 3.06
C VAL A 35 10.10 8.29 3.81
N ALA A 36 10.22 8.28 5.14
CA ALA A 36 9.82 7.13 5.95
C ALA A 36 8.33 6.81 5.79
N MET A 37 7.46 7.83 5.76
CA MET A 37 6.02 7.64 5.52
C MET A 37 5.74 7.00 4.15
N ILE A 38 6.37 7.50 3.09
CA ILE A 38 6.19 6.97 1.74
C ILE A 38 6.73 5.52 1.66
N ALA A 39 7.88 5.25 2.28
CA ALA A 39 8.47 3.92 2.32
C ALA A 39 7.54 2.91 3.03
N GLU A 40 6.92 3.28 4.14
CA GLU A 40 5.95 2.41 4.83
C GLU A 40 4.69 2.18 4.00
N VAL A 41 4.11 3.21 3.40
CA VAL A 41 2.94 3.04 2.52
C VAL A 41 3.27 2.09 1.36
N ARG A 42 4.47 2.21 0.78
CA ARG A 42 4.91 1.30 -0.29
C ARG A 42 5.14 -0.12 0.22
N SER A 43 5.75 -0.28 1.39
CA SER A 43 5.94 -1.58 2.06
C SER A 43 4.61 -2.30 2.30
N ILE A 44 3.59 -1.57 2.76
CA ILE A 44 2.23 -2.08 2.94
C ILE A 44 1.60 -2.48 1.61
N ALA A 45 1.71 -1.63 0.59
CA ALA A 45 1.15 -1.91 -0.74
C ALA A 45 1.79 -3.14 -1.39
N ASP A 46 3.12 -3.26 -1.30
CA ASP A 46 3.87 -4.41 -1.80
C ASP A 46 3.46 -5.69 -1.05
N SER A 47 3.24 -5.61 0.27
CA SER A 47 2.78 -6.74 1.09
C SER A 47 1.34 -7.18 0.76
N LEU A 48 0.53 -6.29 0.20
CA LEU A 48 -0.81 -6.58 -0.32
C LEU A 48 -0.78 -7.06 -1.79
N GLY A 49 0.40 -7.12 -2.42
CA GLY A 49 0.55 -7.49 -3.83
C GLY A 49 -0.01 -6.44 -4.79
N LEU A 50 -0.15 -5.19 -4.35
CA LEU A 50 -0.62 -4.11 -5.20
C LEU A 50 0.50 -3.71 -6.15
N ALA A 51 0.29 -3.91 -7.45
CA ALA A 51 1.21 -3.43 -8.46
C ALA A 51 1.27 -1.90 -8.39
N VAL A 52 2.42 -1.34 -7.98
CA VAL A 52 2.65 0.10 -8.04
C VAL A 52 2.63 0.49 -9.52
N THR A 53 1.53 1.10 -9.96
CA THR A 53 1.41 1.58 -11.32
C THR A 53 2.18 2.90 -11.39
N THR A 54 3.51 2.84 -11.54
CA THR A 54 4.26 3.97 -12.04
C THR A 54 3.73 4.25 -13.44
N GLY A 55 3.17 5.42 -13.69
CA GLY A 55 2.46 5.78 -14.92
C GLY A 55 3.32 5.82 -16.19
N SER A 56 3.97 4.70 -16.56
CA SER A 56 4.81 4.52 -17.74
C SER A 56 4.47 3.25 -18.54
N GLU A 57 3.60 2.36 -18.06
CA GLU A 57 3.14 1.20 -18.85
C GLU A 57 1.97 1.51 -19.81
N LEU A 58 1.34 2.68 -19.70
CA LEU A 58 0.28 3.10 -20.63
C LEU A 58 0.79 3.91 -21.82
N GLU A 59 1.91 4.62 -21.71
CA GLU A 59 2.49 5.37 -22.84
C GLU A 59 3.22 4.44 -23.83
N ASN A 60 3.77 3.32 -23.36
CA ASN A 60 4.53 2.38 -24.20
C ASN A 60 3.67 1.29 -24.87
N ARG A 61 2.35 1.25 -24.63
CA ARG A 61 1.41 0.33 -25.32
C ARG A 61 0.65 0.99 -26.47
N GLY A 62 0.77 2.32 -26.63
CA GLY A 62 0.14 3.09 -27.71
C GLY A 62 1.02 3.36 -28.93
N LEU A 63 2.30 2.96 -28.91
CA LEU A 63 3.25 3.32 -29.97
C LEU A 63 4.19 2.18 -30.38
N ARG A 64 3.65 1.05 -30.84
CA ARG A 64 4.32 0.17 -31.82
C ARG A 64 3.26 -0.55 -32.66
N VAL A 65 3.08 -0.02 -33.87
CA VAL A 65 2.67 -0.65 -35.15
C VAL A 65 1.79 -1.90 -35.12
#